data_AF-A0A2Z3GV39-F1
#
_entry.id   AF-A0A2Z3GV39-F1
#
_cell.length_a   1.000
_cell.length_b   1.000
_cell.length_c   1.000
_cell.angle_alpha   90.00
_cell.angle_beta   90.00
_cell.angle_gamma   90.00
#
_symmetry.space_group_name_H-M   'P 1'
#
loop_
_entity.id
_entity.type
_entity.pdbx_description
1 polymer ?
#
loop_
_entity_poly.entity_id
_entity_poly.type
_entity_poly.pdbx_seq_one_letter_code
_entity_poly.pdbx_strand_id
1 'polypeptide(L)'
;MPSIYTIVRGLLTENIDLPTDDILSRVKAQGVSKPDADIRRAVNNTRSELRKRSKSKVKSAPAASKSPYSIARELLTADPTLSNDDVLAKVKARGVTKSDTAIREAIRTTRRDVLGAKPVPTAARATAEPKPAAPDEAVLFRVIGQVNKTAQLCGGVSNARTVAEAIRACGGVDVFLRRLDLVAEILGSETEL
;
A
#
# COMPACT_ATOMS: atom_id res chain seq x y z
N MET A 1 -3.69 -6.28 -40.06
CA MET A 1 -4.66 -7.31 -39.67
C MET A 1 -4.83 -7.28 -38.16
N PRO A 2 -5.99 -6.86 -37.62
CA PRO A 2 -6.23 -6.88 -36.18
C PRO A 2 -6.13 -8.30 -35.62
N SER A 3 -5.47 -8.46 -34.46
CA SER A 3 -5.34 -9.75 -33.79
C SER A 3 -6.69 -10.19 -33.21
N ILE A 4 -6.99 -11.49 -33.30
CA ILE A 4 -8.19 -12.12 -32.72
C ILE A 4 -8.37 -11.70 -31.25
N TYR A 5 -7.27 -11.69 -30.49
CA TYR A 5 -7.28 -11.33 -29.08
C TYR A 5 -7.67 -9.87 -28.85
N THR A 6 -7.26 -8.95 -29.72
CA THR A 6 -7.59 -7.52 -29.60
C THR A 6 -9.08 -7.31 -29.81
N ILE A 7 -9.66 -7.94 -30.84
CA ILE A 7 -11.08 -7.86 -31.16
C ILE A 7 -11.94 -8.51 -30.07
N VAL A 8 -11.61 -9.76 -29.72
CA VAL A 8 -12.34 -10.52 -28.70
C VAL A 8 -12.29 -9.81 -27.35
N ARG A 9 -11.14 -9.23 -26.98
CA ARG A 9 -11.01 -8.44 -25.76
C ARG A 9 -11.83 -7.16 -25.80
N GLY A 10 -11.90 -6.47 -26.94
CA GLY A 10 -12.77 -5.30 -27.11
C GLY A 10 -14.23 -5.66 -26.86
N LEU A 11 -14.75 -6.67 -27.56
CA LEU A 11 -16.13 -7.13 -27.45
C LEU A 11 -16.48 -7.60 -26.02
N LEU A 12 -15.61 -8.39 -25.40
CA LEU A 12 -15.82 -8.89 -24.03
C LEU A 12 -15.62 -7.83 -22.95
N THR A 13 -14.92 -6.73 -23.24
CA THR A 13 -14.80 -5.59 -22.32
C THR A 13 -16.06 -4.75 -22.34
N GLU A 14 -16.71 -4.62 -23.51
CA GLU A 14 -17.99 -3.93 -23.67
C GLU A 14 -19.15 -4.74 -23.06
N ASN A 15 -19.17 -6.06 -23.26
CA ASN A 15 -20.15 -6.95 -22.64
C ASN A 15 -19.56 -8.34 -22.37
N ILE A 16 -19.30 -8.63 -21.08
CA ILE A 16 -18.65 -9.88 -20.65
C ILE A 16 -19.58 -11.10 -20.73
N ASP A 17 -20.89 -10.88 -20.82
CA ASP A 17 -21.92 -11.91 -20.80
C ASP A 17 -22.42 -12.28 -22.20
N LEU A 18 -21.84 -11.67 -23.25
CA LEU A 18 -22.16 -11.97 -24.65
C LEU A 18 -21.96 -13.48 -24.95
N PRO A 19 -22.92 -14.14 -25.63
CA PRO A 19 -22.77 -15.54 -26.00
C PRO A 19 -21.66 -15.74 -27.02
N THR A 20 -21.00 -16.89 -26.97
CA THR A 20 -19.81 -17.19 -27.79
C THR A 20 -20.11 -17.14 -29.30
N ASP A 21 -21.32 -17.53 -29.71
CA ASP A 21 -21.72 -17.54 -31.11
C ASP A 21 -21.94 -16.12 -31.67
N ASP A 22 -22.39 -15.18 -30.84
CA ASP A 22 -22.47 -13.76 -31.21
C ASP A 22 -21.07 -13.12 -31.31
N ILE A 23 -20.13 -13.56 -30.47
CA ILE A 23 -18.74 -13.11 -30.57
C ILE A 23 -18.11 -13.64 -31.86
N LEU A 24 -18.39 -14.91 -32.23
CA LEU A 24 -17.91 -15.52 -33.47
C LEU A 24 -18.39 -14.76 -34.71
N SER A 25 -19.68 -14.42 -34.76
CA SER A 25 -20.25 -13.68 -35.90
C SER A 25 -19.62 -12.29 -36.05
N ARG A 26 -19.45 -11.55 -34.94
CA ARG A 26 -18.81 -10.23 -34.93
C ARG A 26 -17.32 -10.27 -35.26
N VAL A 27 -16.60 -11.28 -34.77
CA VAL A 27 -15.17 -11.47 -35.06
C VAL A 27 -14.95 -11.78 -36.55
N LYS A 28 -15.79 -12.63 -37.15
CA LYS A 28 -15.74 -12.91 -38.59
C LYS A 28 -16.12 -11.69 -39.43
N ALA A 29 -17.14 -10.92 -39.01
CA ALA A 29 -17.52 -9.66 -39.67
C ALA A 29 -16.38 -8.63 -39.69
N GLN A 30 -15.43 -8.71 -38.74
CA GLN A 30 -14.23 -7.88 -38.71
C GLN A 30 -13.04 -8.45 -39.50
N GLY A 31 -13.27 -9.46 -40.35
CA GLY A 31 -12.27 -9.99 -41.28
C GLY A 31 -11.34 -11.04 -40.68
N VAL A 32 -11.68 -11.63 -39.52
CA VAL A 32 -10.90 -12.72 -38.94
C VAL A 32 -11.24 -14.05 -39.61
N SER A 33 -10.35 -14.50 -40.50
CA SER A 33 -10.45 -15.78 -41.21
C SER A 33 -9.70 -16.90 -40.46
N LYS A 34 -10.06 -17.15 -39.21
CA LYS A 34 -9.51 -18.24 -38.40
C LYS A 34 -10.55 -19.33 -38.16
N PRO A 35 -10.14 -20.58 -37.91
CA PRO A 35 -11.06 -21.65 -37.54
C PRO A 35 -11.86 -21.29 -36.29
N ASP A 36 -13.15 -21.64 -36.28
CA ASP A 36 -14.06 -21.31 -35.18
C ASP A 36 -13.56 -21.85 -33.83
N ALA A 37 -12.88 -23.01 -33.85
CA ALA A 37 -12.25 -23.59 -32.67
C ALA A 37 -11.21 -22.66 -32.02
N ASP A 38 -10.38 -21.99 -32.83
CA ASP A 38 -9.36 -21.07 -32.33
C ASP A 38 -9.98 -19.80 -31.73
N ILE A 39 -11.04 -19.29 -32.37
CA ILE A 39 -11.76 -18.12 -31.88
C ILE A 39 -12.46 -18.46 -30.57
N ARG A 40 -13.13 -19.62 -30.46
CA ARG A 40 -13.75 -20.10 -29.22
C ARG A 40 -12.72 -20.23 -28.08
N ARG A 41 -11.53 -20.76 -28.38
CA ARG A 41 -10.43 -20.85 -27.40
C ARG A 41 -9.98 -19.46 -26.94
N ALA A 42 -9.80 -18.52 -27.87
CA ALA A 42 -9.43 -17.14 -27.56
C ALA A 42 -10.49 -16.43 -26.70
N VAL A 43 -11.78 -16.64 -26.99
CA VAL A 43 -12.91 -16.13 -26.19
C VAL A 43 -12.85 -16.67 -24.77
N ASN A 44 -12.74 -17.99 -24.59
CA ASN A 44 -12.71 -18.60 -23.26
C ASN A 44 -11.50 -18.15 -22.43
N ASN A 45 -10.31 -18.07 -23.04
CA ASN A 45 -9.11 -17.56 -22.38
C ASN A 45 -9.28 -16.09 -21.97
N THR A 46 -9.74 -15.25 -22.90
CA THR A 46 -9.93 -13.81 -22.63
C THR A 46 -10.99 -13.58 -21.58
N ARG A 47 -12.09 -14.33 -21.60
CA ARG A 47 -13.16 -14.26 -20.59
C ARG A 47 -12.67 -14.71 -19.22
N SER A 48 -11.85 -15.77 -19.17
CA SER A 48 -11.23 -16.24 -17.93
C SER A 48 -10.26 -15.21 -17.37
N GLU A 49 -9.43 -14.59 -18.22
CA GLU A 49 -8.53 -13.51 -17.84
C GLU A 49 -9.31 -12.26 -17.37
N LEU A 50 -10.36 -11.84 -18.07
CA LEU A 50 -11.19 -10.71 -17.66
C LEU A 50 -11.93 -10.99 -16.34
N ARG A 51 -12.43 -12.21 -16.14
CA ARG A 51 -13.04 -12.64 -14.87
C ARG A 51 -12.02 -12.76 -13.74
N LYS A 52 -10.81 -13.23 -14.02
CA LYS A 52 -9.72 -13.29 -13.05
C LYS A 52 -9.28 -11.88 -12.68
N ARG A 53 -9.18 -10.98 -13.65
CA ARG A 53 -8.87 -9.57 -13.44
C ARG A 53 -10.01 -8.82 -12.77
N SER A 54 -11.27 -9.14 -13.01
CA SER A 54 -12.39 -8.54 -12.28
C SER A 54 -12.46 -9.05 -10.85
N LYS A 55 -12.26 -10.36 -10.60
CA LYS A 55 -12.09 -10.92 -9.25
C LYS A 55 -10.86 -10.35 -8.56
N SER A 56 -9.76 -10.16 -9.30
CA SER A 56 -8.56 -9.52 -8.75
C SER A 56 -8.78 -8.03 -8.57
N LYS A 57 -9.64 -7.34 -9.33
CA LYS A 57 -9.99 -5.91 -9.16
C LYS A 57 -10.94 -5.72 -7.98
N VAL A 58 -11.82 -6.70 -7.70
CA VAL A 58 -12.54 -6.82 -6.41
C VAL A 58 -11.56 -7.13 -5.26
N LYS A 59 -10.44 -7.80 -5.53
CA LYS A 59 -9.29 -7.98 -4.61
C LYS A 59 -8.20 -6.89 -4.72
N SER A 60 -8.38 -5.88 -5.56
CA SER A 60 -7.41 -4.80 -5.86
C SER A 60 -8.12 -3.47 -5.81
N ALA A 61 -8.82 -3.26 -4.71
CA ALA A 61 -8.54 -2.07 -3.94
C ALA A 61 -8.09 -2.55 -2.55
N PRO A 62 -6.80 -2.49 -2.19
CA PRO A 62 -6.53 -1.97 -0.88
C PRO A 62 -6.95 -0.50 -0.96
N ALA A 63 -8.25 -0.22 -0.77
CA ALA A 63 -8.63 1.02 -0.14
C ALA A 63 -7.74 1.07 1.08
N ALA A 64 -6.78 2.00 1.10
CA ALA A 64 -5.70 2.06 2.07
C ALA A 64 -6.25 1.57 3.41
N SER A 65 -5.97 0.32 3.78
CA SER A 65 -6.56 -0.27 4.96
C SER A 65 -5.90 0.49 6.07
N LYS A 66 -6.55 1.57 6.51
CA LYS A 66 -6.00 2.46 7.51
C LYS A 66 -5.63 1.53 8.65
N SER A 67 -4.34 1.49 8.95
CA SER A 67 -3.81 0.55 9.93
C SER A 67 -4.65 0.70 11.21
N PRO A 68 -4.96 -0.39 11.94
CA PRO A 68 -5.65 -0.25 13.23
C PRO A 68 -4.92 0.74 14.14
N TYR A 69 -3.59 0.82 14.03
CA TYR A 69 -2.76 1.81 14.71
C TYR A 69 -3.05 3.25 14.30
N SER A 70 -3.20 3.54 13.00
CA SER A 70 -3.47 4.92 12.54
C SER A 70 -4.87 5.38 12.95
N ILE A 71 -5.87 4.49 12.89
CA ILE A 71 -7.24 4.82 13.32
C ILE A 71 -7.31 4.93 14.83
N ALA A 72 -6.70 4.00 15.58
CA ALA A 72 -6.65 4.09 17.04
C ALA A 72 -5.97 5.38 17.50
N ARG A 73 -4.92 5.82 16.80
CA ARG A 73 -4.19 7.05 17.14
C ARG A 73 -5.06 8.28 16.90
N GLU A 74 -5.75 8.35 15.76
CA GLU A 74 -6.71 9.42 15.46
C GLU A 74 -7.82 9.49 16.52
N LEU A 75 -8.43 8.34 16.86
CA LEU A 75 -9.52 8.27 17.83
C LEU A 75 -9.09 8.64 19.26
N LEU A 76 -7.95 8.11 19.71
CA LEU A 76 -7.43 8.37 21.06
C LEU A 76 -6.80 9.76 21.22
N THR A 77 -6.34 10.37 20.12
CA THR A 77 -5.90 11.78 20.13
C THR A 77 -7.10 12.72 20.17
N ALA A 78 -8.21 12.37 19.48
CA ALA A 78 -9.44 13.15 19.50
C ALA A 78 -10.20 13.03 20.83
N ASP A 79 -10.23 11.83 21.42
CA ASP A 79 -10.82 11.58 22.73
C ASP A 79 -10.05 10.49 23.51
N PRO A 80 -9.22 10.89 24.49
CA PRO A 80 -8.37 9.97 25.23
C PRO A 80 -9.15 9.10 26.23
N THR A 81 -10.41 9.44 26.53
CA THR A 81 -11.24 8.77 27.54
C THR A 81 -12.02 7.56 27.01
N LEU A 82 -12.08 7.38 25.69
CA LEU A 82 -12.82 6.29 25.04
C LEU A 82 -12.44 4.90 25.58
N SER A 83 -13.44 4.04 25.83
CA SER A 83 -13.18 2.65 26.22
C SER A 83 -12.52 1.86 25.09
N ASN A 84 -11.73 0.84 25.42
CA ASN A 84 -11.06 0.01 24.40
C ASN A 84 -12.07 -0.69 23.47
N ASP A 85 -13.25 -1.07 23.98
CA ASP A 85 -14.29 -1.71 23.19
C ASP A 85 -14.99 -0.70 22.25
N ASP A 86 -15.13 0.57 22.65
CA ASP A 86 -15.65 1.63 21.80
C ASP A 86 -14.68 1.97 20.66
N VAL A 87 -13.38 2.00 20.96
CA VAL A 87 -12.34 2.19 19.94
C VAL A 87 -12.31 1.00 18.98
N LEU A 88 -12.46 -0.23 19.48
CA LEU A 88 -12.56 -1.43 18.64
C LEU A 88 -13.76 -1.36 17.69
N ALA A 89 -14.93 -0.98 18.20
CA ALA A 89 -16.13 -0.81 17.38
C ALA A 89 -15.95 0.26 16.30
N LYS A 90 -15.37 1.41 16.64
CA LYS A 90 -15.08 2.51 15.68
C LYS A 90 -13.99 2.14 14.67
N VAL A 91 -12.98 1.36 15.06
CA VAL A 91 -11.95 0.86 14.14
C VAL A 91 -12.54 -0.13 13.14
N LYS A 92 -13.42 -1.04 13.59
CA LYS A 92 -14.15 -1.96 12.71
C LYS A 92 -15.11 -1.24 11.78
N ALA A 93 -15.86 -0.26 12.28
CA ALA A 93 -16.76 0.58 11.49
C ALA A 93 -16.02 1.33 10.36
N ARG A 94 -14.72 1.58 10.54
CA ARG A 94 -13.83 2.18 9.52
C ARG A 94 -13.20 1.17 8.56
N GLY A 95 -13.69 -0.07 8.54
CA GLY A 95 -13.34 -1.08 7.54
C GLY A 95 -12.06 -1.87 7.82
N VAL A 96 -11.56 -1.88 9.06
CA VAL A 96 -10.41 -2.71 9.42
C VAL A 96 -10.83 -4.17 9.57
N THR A 97 -10.29 -5.05 8.72
CA THR A 97 -10.62 -6.48 8.64
C THR A 97 -9.69 -7.38 9.46
N LYS A 98 -8.84 -6.83 10.33
CA LYS A 98 -7.96 -7.63 11.20
C LYS A 98 -8.75 -8.30 12.32
N SER A 99 -8.16 -9.34 12.92
CA SER A 99 -8.75 -10.01 14.09
C SER A 99 -8.93 -9.03 15.26
N ASP A 100 -9.96 -9.25 16.07
CA ASP A 100 -10.25 -8.44 17.26
C ASP A 100 -9.07 -8.38 18.23
N THR A 101 -8.34 -9.49 18.34
CA THR A 101 -7.10 -9.57 19.13
C THR A 101 -6.04 -8.61 18.62
N ALA A 102 -5.80 -8.58 17.30
CA ALA A 102 -4.82 -7.69 16.68
C ALA A 102 -5.24 -6.21 16.74
N ILE A 103 -6.54 -5.92 16.66
CA ILE A 103 -7.05 -4.55 16.81
C ILE A 103 -6.92 -4.09 18.27
N ARG A 104 -7.28 -4.94 19.24
CA ARG A 104 -7.12 -4.64 20.67
C ARG A 104 -5.67 -4.40 21.06
N GLU A 105 -4.74 -5.19 20.52
CA GLU A 105 -3.31 -4.99 20.72
C GLU A 105 -2.86 -3.64 20.14
N ALA A 106 -3.27 -3.32 18.92
CA ALA A 106 -2.96 -2.03 18.30
C ALA A 106 -3.51 -0.84 19.11
N ILE A 107 -4.72 -0.94 19.65
CA ILE A 107 -5.33 0.06 20.53
C ILE A 107 -4.52 0.23 21.81
N ARG A 108 -4.14 -0.87 22.48
CA ARG A 108 -3.34 -0.82 23.72
C ARG A 108 -1.97 -0.18 23.50
N THR A 109 -1.28 -0.58 22.43
CA THR A 109 0.02 -0.01 22.06
C THR A 109 -0.13 1.49 21.78
N THR A 110 -1.11 1.86 20.96
CA THR A 110 -1.35 3.27 20.63
C THR A 110 -1.76 4.10 21.85
N ARG A 111 -2.53 3.52 22.78
CA ARG A 111 -2.91 4.17 24.03
C ARG A 111 -1.72 4.37 24.96
N ARG A 112 -0.78 3.42 24.99
CA ARG A 112 0.51 3.59 25.67
C ARG A 112 1.31 4.73 25.02
N ASP A 113 1.32 4.82 23.71
CA ASP A 113 2.07 5.87 23.00
C ASP A 113 1.44 7.26 23.14
N VAL A 114 0.11 7.35 23.22
CA VAL A 114 -0.64 8.62 23.29
C VAL A 114 -0.86 9.10 24.74
N LEU A 115 -1.09 8.18 25.68
CA LEU A 115 -1.40 8.49 27.09
C LEU A 115 -0.25 8.16 28.06
N GLY A 116 0.77 7.44 27.64
CA GLY A 116 1.87 6.94 28.48
C GLY A 116 2.95 7.96 28.82
N ALA A 117 2.65 9.25 28.80
CA ALA A 117 3.45 10.27 29.47
C ALA A 117 2.89 10.54 30.88
N LYS A 118 2.82 9.50 31.72
CA LYS A 118 2.69 9.66 33.18
C LYS A 118 3.43 8.53 33.90
N PRO A 119 4.39 8.84 34.79
CA PRO A 119 5.15 7.83 35.52
C PRO A 119 4.23 7.24 36.60
N VAL A 120 4.13 5.92 36.67
CA VAL A 120 3.52 5.21 37.79
C VAL A 120 4.62 4.41 38.47
N PRO A 121 4.78 4.53 39.80
CA PRO A 121 6.02 4.19 40.47
C PRO A 121 6.23 2.69 40.59
N THR A 122 7.50 2.32 40.43
CA THR A 122 8.11 1.02 40.60
C THR A 122 7.77 0.39 41.96
N ALA A 123 7.04 -0.72 41.96
CA ALA A 123 7.04 -1.67 43.07
C ALA A 123 6.87 -3.12 42.56
N ALA A 124 7.99 -3.83 42.59
CA ALA A 124 8.17 -5.27 42.80
C ALA A 124 7.37 -6.29 41.96
N ARG A 125 8.06 -6.99 41.05
CA ARG A 125 8.24 -8.46 41.12
C ARG A 125 9.36 -8.94 40.18
N ALA A 126 10.33 -9.66 40.75
CA ALA A 126 11.40 -10.37 40.05
C ALA A 126 10.93 -11.74 39.52
N THR A 127 11.32 -12.12 38.30
CA THR A 127 11.86 -13.41 37.78
C THR A 127 12.21 -13.22 36.26
N ALA A 128 13.19 -13.93 35.72
CA ALA A 128 14.15 -13.50 34.67
C ALA A 128 13.83 -13.74 33.17
N GLU A 129 14.49 -12.91 32.32
CA GLU A 129 14.91 -12.97 30.88
C GLU A 129 13.90 -13.11 29.69
N PRO A 130 14.19 -12.56 28.48
CA PRO A 130 15.30 -11.67 28.06
C PRO A 130 14.85 -10.21 27.81
N LYS A 131 15.72 -9.26 28.15
CA LYS A 131 15.55 -7.81 28.05
C LYS A 131 15.57 -7.33 26.57
N PRO A 132 14.48 -6.80 26.01
CA PRO A 132 14.61 -5.82 24.93
C PRO A 132 15.25 -4.60 25.57
N ALA A 133 16.50 -4.30 25.22
CA ALA A 133 17.10 -3.03 25.60
C ALA A 133 16.12 -1.92 25.20
N ALA A 134 15.66 -1.15 26.18
CA ALA A 134 15.02 0.13 25.89
C ALA A 134 15.92 0.86 24.87
N PRO A 135 15.36 1.55 23.85
CA PRO A 135 16.17 2.44 23.06
C PRO A 135 16.82 3.41 24.05
N ASP A 136 18.13 3.26 24.22
CA ASP A 136 18.97 4.10 25.04
C ASP A 136 18.62 5.55 24.67
N GLU A 137 18.37 6.42 25.65
CA GLU A 137 18.00 7.82 25.37
C GLU A 137 19.06 8.47 24.46
N ALA A 138 20.32 8.03 24.56
CA ALA A 138 21.40 8.38 23.65
C ALA A 138 21.11 8.03 22.18
N VAL A 139 20.45 6.90 21.91
CA VAL A 139 20.02 6.49 20.56
C VAL A 139 18.89 7.40 20.06
N LEU A 140 17.93 7.76 20.91
CA LEU A 140 16.85 8.67 20.51
C LEU A 140 17.40 10.07 20.16
N PHE A 141 18.26 10.63 21.01
CA PHE A 141 18.90 11.93 20.73
C PHE A 141 19.76 11.88 19.47
N ARG A 142 20.47 10.77 19.23
CA ARG A 142 21.25 10.58 18.00
C ARG A 142 20.35 10.55 16.76
N VAL A 143 19.23 9.84 16.81
CA VAL A 143 18.26 9.77 15.70
C VAL A 143 17.65 11.14 15.43
N ILE A 144 17.23 11.87 16.47
CA ILE A 144 16.67 13.23 16.33
C ILE A 144 17.72 14.19 15.74
N GLY A 145 18.96 14.13 16.21
CA GLY A 145 20.06 14.91 15.66
C GLY A 145 20.31 14.61 14.18
N GLN A 146 20.23 13.35 13.79
CA GLN A 146 20.40 12.93 12.40
C GLN A 146 19.26 13.41 11.50
N VAL A 147 18.01 13.33 11.97
CA VAL A 147 16.84 13.88 11.24
C VAL A 147 16.94 15.39 11.08
N ASN A 148 17.34 16.12 12.14
CA ASN A 148 17.53 17.57 12.06
C ASN A 148 18.64 17.96 11.09
N LYS A 149 19.77 17.23 11.09
CA LYS A 149 20.85 17.43 10.12
C LYS A 149 20.37 17.18 8.69
N THR A 150 19.63 16.10 8.44
CA THR A 150 19.04 15.83 7.12
C THR A 150 18.08 16.93 6.70
N ALA A 151 17.23 17.42 7.61
CA ALA A 151 16.33 18.53 7.32
C ALA A 151 17.10 19.80 6.92
N GLN A 152 18.20 20.12 7.59
CA GLN A 152 19.05 21.26 7.23
C GLN A 152 19.69 21.08 5.85
N LEU A 153 20.22 19.90 5.53
CA LEU A 153 20.82 19.61 4.22
C LEU A 153 19.80 19.69 3.07
N CYS A 154 18.53 19.36 3.34
CA CYS A 154 17.46 19.51 2.36
C CYS A 154 16.93 20.96 2.25
N GLY A 155 17.44 21.92 3.02
CA GLY A 155 16.92 23.29 3.06
C GLY A 155 15.63 23.47 3.87
N GLY A 156 15.34 22.53 4.79
CA GLY A 156 14.20 22.57 5.69
C GLY A 156 13.43 21.25 5.78
N VAL A 157 12.58 21.14 6.80
CA VAL A 157 11.77 19.93 7.07
C VAL A 157 10.77 19.63 5.93
N SER A 158 10.23 20.67 5.28
CA SER A 158 9.31 20.50 4.15
C SER A 158 9.98 19.80 2.98
N ASN A 159 11.19 20.23 2.61
CA ASN A 159 11.94 19.62 1.52
C ASN A 159 12.40 18.19 1.86
N ALA A 160 12.85 17.95 3.10
CA ALA A 160 13.19 16.61 3.55
C ALA A 160 11.98 15.65 3.48
N ARG A 161 10.77 16.16 3.75
CA ARG A 161 9.53 15.39 3.60
C ARG A 161 9.24 15.06 2.13
N THR A 162 9.38 16.03 1.22
CA THR A 162 9.23 15.79 -0.23
C THR A 162 10.20 14.71 -0.71
N VAL A 163 11.47 14.75 -0.27
CA VAL A 163 12.47 13.72 -0.60
C VAL A 163 12.06 12.34 -0.06
N ALA A 164 11.59 12.28 1.19
CA ALA A 164 11.11 11.02 1.78
C ALA A 164 9.90 10.43 1.02
N GLU A 165 8.99 11.29 0.53
CA GLU A 165 7.86 10.87 -0.30
C GLU A 165 8.31 10.38 -1.68
N ALA A 166 9.29 11.04 -2.30
CA ALA A 166 9.90 10.59 -3.55
C ALA A 166 10.58 9.22 -3.41
N ILE A 167 11.33 8.99 -2.32
CA ILE A 167 11.94 7.68 -2.00
C ILE A 167 10.86 6.61 -1.86
N ARG A 168 9.77 6.91 -1.15
CA ARG A 168 8.63 5.99 -1.00
C ARG A 168 7.98 5.68 -2.34
N ALA A 169 7.76 6.68 -3.18
CA ALA A 169 7.18 6.52 -4.52
C ALA A 169 8.07 5.68 -5.46
N CYS A 170 9.39 5.72 -5.27
CA CYS A 170 10.33 4.88 -6.00
C CYS A 170 10.35 3.42 -5.52
N GLY A 171 9.69 3.09 -4.41
CA GLY A 171 9.65 1.74 -3.85
C GLY A 171 10.83 1.42 -2.91
N GLY A 172 11.61 2.43 -2.50
CA GLY A 172 12.73 2.26 -1.56
C GLY A 172 13.93 3.14 -1.90
N VAL A 173 14.88 3.19 -0.95
CA VAL A 173 16.11 4.00 -1.07
C VAL A 173 16.99 3.52 -2.22
N ASP A 174 17.18 2.21 -2.37
CA ASP A 174 18.06 1.64 -3.40
C ASP A 174 17.58 1.98 -4.82
N VAL A 175 16.27 1.95 -5.05
CA VAL A 175 15.68 2.30 -6.35
C VAL A 175 15.76 3.81 -6.59
N PHE A 176 15.57 4.62 -5.54
CA PHE A 176 15.74 6.07 -5.63
C PHE A 176 17.17 6.46 -5.97
N LEU A 177 18.18 5.84 -5.33
CA LEU A 177 19.59 6.10 -5.62
C LEU A 177 19.95 5.72 -7.07
N ARG A 178 19.55 4.54 -7.55
CA ARG A 178 19.76 4.17 -8.96
C ARG A 178 19.15 5.17 -9.95
N ARG A 179 18.00 5.74 -9.62
CA ARG A 179 17.35 6.78 -10.44
C ARG A 179 18.08 8.11 -10.36
N LEU A 180 18.61 8.48 -9.19
CA LEU A 180 19.44 9.67 -9.04
C LEU A 180 20.75 9.55 -9.83
N ASP A 181 21.40 8.38 -9.79
CA ASP A 181 22.63 8.14 -10.57
C ASP A 181 22.37 8.29 -12.07
N LEU A 182 21.25 7.74 -12.57
CA LEU A 182 20.83 7.90 -13.96
C LEU A 182 20.56 9.37 -14.32
N VAL A 183 19.89 10.12 -13.44
CA VAL A 183 19.63 11.56 -13.66
C VAL A 183 20.93 12.35 -13.66
N ALA A 184 21.88 12.01 -12.79
CA ALA A 184 23.20 12.63 -12.74
C ALA A 184 24.01 12.33 -14.01
N GLU A 185 23.93 11.12 -14.56
CA GLU A 185 24.55 10.75 -15.84
C GLU A 185 23.97 11.59 -17.00
N ILE A 186 22.65 11.77 -17.06
CA ILE A 186 21.99 12.58 -18.09
C ILE A 186 22.39 14.06 -17.98
N LEU A 187 22.36 14.61 -16.76
CA LEU A 187 22.70 16.03 -16.54
C LEU A 187 24.20 16.30 -16.68
N GLY A 188 25.05 15.32 -16.36
CA GLY A 188 26.50 15.43 -16.53
C GLY A 188 26.94 15.30 -18.00
N SER A 189 26.20 14.54 -18.82
CA SER A 189 26.44 14.43 -20.25
C SER A 189 25.93 15.64 -21.06
N GLU A 190 25.08 16.48 -20.48
CA GLU A 190 24.62 17.75 -21.06
C GLU A 190 25.65 18.88 -20.99
N THR A 191 26.76 18.69 -20.24
CA THR A 191 27.83 19.69 -20.05
C THR A 191 29.04 19.56 -21.00
N GLU A 192 29.04 18.60 -21.93
CA GLU A 192 30.13 18.40 -22.93
C GLU A 192 29.68 18.59 -24.39
N LEU A 193 28.86 19.60 -24.67
CA LEU A 193 28.52 20.07 -26.03
C LEU A 193 28.62 21.60 -26.10
#